data_AF-A0A950HT81-F1
#
_entry.id   AF-A0A950HT81-F1
#
_cell.length_a   1.000
_cell.length_b   1.000
_cell.length_c   1.000
_cell.angle_alpha   90.00
_cell.angle_beta   90.00
_cell.angle_gamma   90.00
#
_symmetry.space_group_name_H-M   'P 1'
#
loop_
_entity.id
_entity.type
_entity.pdbx_description
1 polymer ?
#
loop_
_entity_poly.entity_id
_entity_poly.type
_entity_poly.pdbx_seq_one_letter_code
_entity_poly.pdbx_strand_id
1 'polypeptide(L)'
;MAEARKLAAILAADIAGYSALMGADEARTVRDLKGHQAVVLPMVGEFGGRVIDTAGDGILAEFPSVVNAVECAVAIQQKIAERNTAIEPERRMQFRIGINLGDVIYDGNRIFGDGINVAARLENVSEPGGICVSSKVHMEIHGKLKFDYDDLGDQQLKNIAQPVRAYRLVFEVDRPLSSAMAAAMGLALPDKPSIAVLPFTNLSGDPEQDYFADGIVEDIITGLSRIKWLFVIARNSSFTYKGKAVNVKQVGRELGVRYILEGSIRKASNRVRVTGQVVEAETGRHVWAERYDRILEDIFALQDELTTSVVAAIEPGLRQAEIERVKRKRPDNLDAYDLLLRALPDVYPAMPERARKALPLLEAAITAEPEYAAAHGFAAWCHEILFVRGGANEENRLGAARHAHAAIAYGRDDAIALSLGGFALGLVAHDREAARQAFDAALTVSPSCALAHLLGSIVTAAAGDASR
;
A
#
# COMPACT_ATOMS: atom_id res chain seq x y z
N MET A 1 14.59 -50.39 -24.21
CA MET A 1 13.57 -49.35 -24.44
C MET A 1 14.19 -48.04 -24.00
N ALA A 2 14.12 -46.99 -24.82
CA ALA A 2 14.78 -45.72 -24.49
C ALA A 2 14.14 -45.12 -23.23
N GLU A 3 14.95 -44.83 -22.21
CA GLU A 3 14.53 -44.08 -21.03
C GLU A 3 13.97 -42.72 -21.46
N ALA A 4 12.67 -42.52 -21.24
CA ALA A 4 12.03 -41.26 -21.57
C ALA A 4 12.46 -40.21 -20.54
N ARG A 5 13.16 -39.17 -20.99
CA ARG A 5 13.47 -37.98 -20.19
C ARG A 5 12.44 -36.89 -20.47
N LYS A 6 11.89 -36.29 -19.41
CA LYS A 6 11.02 -35.11 -19.53
C LYS A 6 11.32 -34.11 -18.43
N LEU A 7 11.12 -32.84 -18.75
CA LEU A 7 11.11 -31.77 -17.77
C LEU A 7 9.76 -31.79 -17.03
N ALA A 8 9.79 -31.80 -15.70
CA ALA A 8 8.59 -31.81 -14.87
C ALA A 8 8.76 -30.95 -13.61
N ALA A 9 7.65 -30.41 -13.11
CA ALA A 9 7.61 -29.77 -11.81
C ALA A 9 7.41 -30.85 -10.73
N ILE A 10 8.28 -30.89 -9.74
CA ILE A 10 8.29 -31.90 -8.68
C ILE A 10 7.92 -31.22 -7.37
N LEU A 11 6.88 -31.74 -6.73
CA LEU A 11 6.41 -31.34 -5.41
C LEU A 11 6.74 -32.45 -4.43
N ALA A 12 7.53 -32.12 -3.40
CA ALA A 12 7.77 -32.97 -2.25
C ALA A 12 7.10 -32.33 -1.02
N ALA A 13 6.43 -33.13 -0.21
CA ALA A 13 5.83 -32.67 1.03
C ALA A 13 6.02 -33.69 2.16
N ASP A 14 6.25 -33.24 3.40
CA ASP A 14 6.26 -34.07 4.61
C ASP A 14 5.55 -33.38 5.77
N ILE A 15 5.36 -34.08 6.90
CA ILE A 15 4.74 -33.51 8.09
C ILE A 15 5.81 -33.11 9.10
N ALA A 16 5.82 -31.84 9.46
CA ALA A 16 6.71 -31.33 10.49
C ALA A 16 6.45 -32.00 11.85
N GLY A 17 7.52 -32.51 12.48
CA GLY A 17 7.43 -33.12 13.80
C GLY A 17 6.77 -34.50 13.84
N TYR A 18 6.56 -35.17 12.69
CA TYR A 18 5.87 -36.46 12.61
C TYR A 18 6.42 -37.52 13.59
N SER A 19 7.74 -37.60 13.76
CA SER A 19 8.37 -38.54 14.71
C SER A 19 7.96 -38.28 16.17
N ALA A 20 7.77 -37.02 16.58
CA ALA A 20 7.33 -36.68 17.93
C ALA A 20 5.85 -37.06 18.15
N LEU A 21 5.01 -36.85 17.13
CA LEU A 21 3.59 -37.26 17.17
C LEU A 21 3.45 -38.79 17.25
N MET A 22 4.27 -39.53 16.50
CA MET A 22 4.34 -41.00 16.58
C MET A 22 4.74 -41.47 17.98
N GLY A 23 5.73 -40.83 18.61
CA GLY A 23 6.16 -41.19 19.97
C GLY A 23 5.11 -40.91 21.06
N ALA A 24 4.18 -39.97 20.83
CA ALA A 24 3.13 -39.63 21.78
C ALA A 24 1.91 -40.55 21.71
N ASP A 25 1.42 -40.88 20.50
CA ASP A 25 0.29 -41.79 20.28
C ASP A 25 0.31 -42.32 18.82
N GLU A 26 0.92 -43.48 18.62
CA GLU A 26 1.09 -44.09 17.29
C GLU A 26 -0.26 -44.33 16.57
N ALA A 27 -1.24 -44.90 17.27
CA ALA A 27 -2.51 -45.29 16.68
C ALA A 27 -3.35 -44.08 16.25
N ARG A 28 -3.26 -42.97 16.99
CA ARG A 28 -3.89 -41.71 16.60
C ARG A 28 -3.15 -41.02 15.46
N THR A 29 -1.83 -40.92 15.54
CA THR A 29 -1.02 -40.26 14.51
C THR A 29 -1.19 -40.92 13.15
N VAL A 30 -1.27 -42.26 13.08
CA VAL A 30 -1.56 -42.96 11.82
C VAL A 30 -2.99 -42.68 11.31
N ARG A 31 -3.98 -42.56 12.20
CA ARG A 31 -5.37 -42.21 11.80
C ARG A 31 -5.46 -40.79 11.28
N ASP A 32 -4.85 -39.83 11.98
CA ASP A 32 -4.86 -38.43 11.59
C ASP A 32 -4.10 -38.23 10.27
N LEU A 33 -2.93 -38.87 10.10
CA LEU A 33 -2.18 -38.89 8.84
C LEU A 33 -3.02 -39.41 7.67
N LYS A 34 -3.68 -40.56 7.83
CA LYS A 34 -4.56 -41.11 6.79
C LYS A 34 -5.73 -40.17 6.47
N GLY A 35 -6.27 -39.49 7.48
CA GLY A 35 -7.30 -38.48 7.31
C GLY A 35 -6.83 -37.27 6.50
N HIS A 36 -5.59 -36.82 6.69
CA HIS A 36 -4.99 -35.75 5.89
C HIS A 36 -4.64 -36.21 4.47
N GLN A 37 -4.01 -37.38 4.31
CA GLN A 37 -3.69 -37.95 2.99
C GLN A 37 -4.93 -38.19 2.14
N ALA A 38 -6.05 -38.63 2.73
CA ALA A 38 -7.31 -38.80 2.02
C ALA A 38 -7.88 -37.51 1.42
N VAL A 39 -7.48 -36.34 1.95
CA VAL A 39 -7.86 -35.02 1.42
C VAL A 39 -6.81 -34.50 0.44
N VAL A 40 -5.52 -34.65 0.76
CA VAL A 40 -4.41 -34.08 -0.03
C VAL A 40 -4.17 -34.83 -1.34
N LEU A 41 -4.23 -36.17 -1.33
CA LEU A 41 -3.90 -36.97 -2.51
C LEU A 41 -4.86 -36.72 -3.70
N PRO A 42 -6.19 -36.59 -3.52
CA PRO A 42 -7.09 -36.20 -4.61
C PRO A 42 -6.79 -34.82 -5.21
N MET A 43 -6.39 -33.85 -4.38
CA MET A 43 -6.08 -32.49 -4.85
C MET A 43 -4.92 -32.48 -5.85
N VAL A 44 -3.93 -33.35 -5.68
CA VAL A 44 -2.84 -33.49 -6.68
C VAL A 44 -3.41 -33.81 -8.07
N GLY A 45 -4.40 -34.69 -8.15
CA GLY A 45 -5.07 -35.04 -9.41
C GLY A 45 -5.94 -33.92 -9.96
N GLU A 46 -6.66 -33.18 -9.11
CA GLU A 46 -7.51 -32.05 -9.50
C GLU A 46 -6.72 -30.93 -10.20
N PHE A 47 -5.48 -30.69 -9.77
CA PHE A 47 -4.57 -29.73 -10.40
C PHE A 47 -3.75 -30.33 -11.57
N GLY A 48 -4.08 -31.54 -12.01
CA GLY A 48 -3.44 -32.21 -13.15
C GLY A 48 -2.07 -32.81 -12.85
N GLY A 49 -1.73 -33.00 -11.58
CA GLY A 49 -0.55 -33.70 -11.12
C GLY A 49 -0.76 -35.22 -10.99
N ARG A 50 0.35 -35.94 -10.81
CA ARG A 50 0.37 -37.38 -10.56
C ARG A 50 1.19 -37.66 -9.31
N VAL A 51 0.57 -38.34 -8.34
CA VAL A 51 1.29 -38.86 -7.17
C VAL A 51 2.20 -40.00 -7.62
N ILE A 52 3.48 -39.89 -7.29
CA ILE A 52 4.52 -40.87 -7.62
C ILE A 52 4.71 -41.84 -6.46
N ASP A 53 4.85 -41.30 -5.24
CA ASP A 53 5.12 -42.08 -4.04
C ASP A 53 4.51 -41.42 -2.79
N THR A 54 4.17 -42.25 -1.81
CA THR A 54 3.69 -41.85 -0.49
C THR A 54 4.41 -42.69 0.57
N ALA A 55 5.64 -42.29 0.92
CA ALA A 55 6.48 -43.03 1.86
C ALA A 55 6.31 -42.45 3.27
N GLY A 56 5.51 -43.13 4.09
CA GLY A 56 5.19 -42.69 5.45
C GLY A 56 4.31 -41.44 5.44
N ASP A 57 4.82 -40.35 6.00
CA ASP A 57 4.20 -39.02 6.00
C ASP A 57 4.59 -38.18 4.77
N GLY A 58 5.58 -38.63 4.00
CA GLY A 58 6.02 -37.99 2.76
C GLY A 58 5.08 -38.21 1.57
N ILE A 59 4.93 -37.18 0.74
CA ILE A 59 4.20 -37.20 -0.53
C ILE A 59 5.13 -36.68 -1.62
N LEU A 60 5.28 -37.45 -2.69
CA LEU A 60 6.00 -37.03 -3.89
C LEU A 60 5.05 -37.02 -5.08
N ALA A 61 4.92 -35.87 -5.73
CA ALA A 61 4.07 -35.68 -6.90
C ALA A 61 4.81 -34.96 -8.02
N GLU A 62 4.43 -35.28 -9.26
CA GLU A 62 4.89 -34.57 -10.44
C GLU A 62 3.74 -33.82 -11.10
N PHE A 63 4.05 -32.69 -11.73
CA PHE A 63 3.10 -31.88 -12.50
C PHE A 63 3.70 -31.54 -13.86
N PRO A 64 2.88 -31.51 -14.92
CA PRO A 64 3.29 -31.04 -16.23
C PRO A 64 3.47 -29.52 -16.29
N SER A 65 2.94 -28.78 -15.30
CA SER A 65 2.95 -27.32 -15.21
C SER A 65 3.46 -26.89 -13.84
N VAL A 66 4.44 -25.98 -13.83
CA VAL A 66 4.95 -25.36 -12.58
C VAL A 66 3.87 -24.53 -11.89
N VAL A 67 3.04 -23.82 -12.67
CA VAL A 67 1.93 -23.01 -12.16
C VAL A 67 0.97 -23.90 -11.37
N ASN A 68 0.56 -25.04 -11.94
CA ASN A 68 -0.36 -25.96 -11.29
C ASN A 68 0.25 -26.58 -10.02
N ALA A 69 1.56 -26.88 -10.02
CA ALA A 69 2.24 -27.40 -8.85
C ALA A 69 2.20 -26.41 -7.69
N VAL A 70 2.42 -25.11 -7.97
CA VAL A 70 2.39 -24.04 -6.96
C VAL A 70 0.96 -23.80 -6.46
N GLU A 71 -0.03 -23.70 -7.35
CA GLU A 71 -1.43 -23.54 -6.95
C GLU A 71 -1.94 -24.73 -6.12
N CYS A 72 -1.56 -25.96 -6.49
CA CYS A 72 -1.86 -27.16 -5.74
C CYS A 72 -1.25 -27.10 -4.33
N ALA A 73 0.04 -26.72 -4.22
CA ALA A 73 0.71 -26.60 -2.94
C ALA A 73 0.05 -25.56 -2.02
N VAL A 74 -0.34 -24.40 -2.57
CA VAL A 74 -1.08 -23.37 -1.82
C VAL A 74 -2.43 -23.89 -1.35
N ALA A 75 -3.18 -24.56 -2.23
CA ALA A 75 -4.48 -25.13 -1.87
C ALA A 75 -4.33 -26.20 -0.76
N ILE A 76 -3.30 -27.05 -0.83
CA ILE A 76 -3.00 -28.05 0.20
C ILE A 76 -2.75 -27.36 1.54
N GLN A 77 -1.88 -26.36 1.57
CA GLN A 77 -1.55 -25.65 2.82
C GLN A 77 -2.77 -24.95 3.43
N GLN A 78 -3.59 -24.28 2.60
CA GLN A 78 -4.84 -23.67 3.05
C GLN A 78 -5.79 -24.73 3.64
N LYS A 79 -5.94 -25.86 2.97
CA LYS A 79 -6.85 -26.91 3.41
C LYS A 79 -6.42 -27.56 4.72
N ILE A 80 -5.12 -27.72 4.91
CA ILE A 80 -4.55 -28.28 6.14
C ILE A 80 -4.65 -27.27 7.29
N ALA A 81 -4.40 -25.99 7.02
CA ALA A 81 -4.60 -24.92 8.00
C ALA A 81 -6.05 -24.87 8.50
N GLU A 82 -7.04 -24.91 7.60
CA GLU A 82 -8.46 -25.00 7.96
C GLU A 82 -8.74 -26.16 8.92
N ARG A 83 -8.26 -27.37 8.59
CA ARG A 83 -8.47 -28.57 9.41
C ARG A 83 -7.79 -28.49 10.78
N ASN A 84 -6.66 -27.80 10.87
CA ASN A 84 -5.92 -27.61 12.12
C ASN A 84 -6.52 -26.53 13.04
N THR A 85 -7.47 -25.72 12.57
CA THR A 85 -8.12 -24.67 13.37
C THR A 85 -8.75 -25.19 14.65
N ALA A 86 -9.39 -26.37 14.60
CA ALA A 86 -10.07 -26.99 15.73
C ALA A 86 -9.18 -27.98 16.53
N ILE A 87 -7.88 -28.04 16.22
CA ILE A 87 -6.94 -28.99 16.81
C ILE A 87 -5.95 -28.24 17.70
N GLU A 88 -5.68 -28.81 18.88
CA GLU A 88 -4.69 -28.30 19.83
C GLU A 88 -3.30 -28.17 19.19
N PRO A 89 -2.52 -27.10 19.48
CA PRO A 89 -1.25 -26.82 18.81
C PRO A 89 -0.27 -28.00 18.78
N GLU A 90 -0.14 -28.73 19.87
CA GLU A 90 0.76 -29.89 20.02
C GLU A 90 0.37 -31.09 19.15
N ARG A 91 -0.83 -31.07 18.57
CA ARG A 91 -1.41 -32.15 17.76
C ARG A 91 -1.60 -31.75 16.29
N ARG A 92 -1.26 -30.52 15.89
CA ARG A 92 -1.45 -30.04 14.52
C ARG A 92 -0.45 -30.71 13.59
N MET A 93 -0.95 -31.28 12.50
CA MET A 93 -0.11 -31.79 11.42
C MET A 93 0.07 -30.70 10.37
N GLN A 94 1.29 -30.16 10.27
CA GLN A 94 1.62 -29.11 9.32
C GLN A 94 2.53 -29.68 8.25
N PHE A 95 2.14 -29.53 6.98
CA PHE A 95 2.98 -29.94 5.89
C PHE A 95 4.08 -28.92 5.65
N ARG A 96 5.29 -29.37 5.32
CA ARG A 96 6.27 -28.56 4.60
C ARG A 96 6.24 -28.98 3.15
N ILE A 97 6.38 -28.02 2.22
CA ILE A 97 6.35 -28.33 0.79
C ILE A 97 7.56 -27.70 0.11
N GLY A 98 8.21 -28.48 -0.77
CA GLY A 98 9.31 -28.07 -1.62
C GLY A 98 8.98 -28.30 -3.09
N ILE A 99 9.20 -27.30 -3.95
CA ILE A 99 8.91 -27.39 -5.39
C ILE A 99 10.16 -27.05 -6.21
N ASN A 100 10.50 -27.95 -7.13
CA ASN A 100 11.60 -27.76 -8.07
C ASN A 100 11.19 -28.12 -9.51
N LEU A 101 11.83 -27.48 -10.48
CA LEU A 101 11.70 -27.80 -11.90
C LEU A 101 12.99 -28.50 -12.38
N GLY A 102 12.87 -29.72 -12.90
CA GLY A 102 14.04 -30.48 -13.33
C GLY A 102 13.72 -31.64 -14.27
N ASP A 103 14.77 -32.17 -14.88
CA ASP A 103 14.68 -33.34 -15.75
C ASP A 103 14.49 -34.61 -14.93
N VAL A 104 13.59 -35.45 -15.43
CA VAL A 104 13.17 -36.69 -14.78
C VAL A 104 13.22 -37.83 -15.78
N ILE A 105 13.76 -38.96 -15.34
CA ILE A 105 13.84 -40.23 -16.06
C ILE A 105 12.72 -41.14 -15.56
N TYR A 106 11.90 -41.65 -16.49
CA TYR A 106 10.83 -42.59 -16.17
C TYR A 106 11.30 -44.05 -16.30
N ASP A 107 11.05 -44.84 -15.26
CA ASP A 107 11.16 -46.30 -15.29
C ASP A 107 9.85 -46.90 -14.74
N GLY A 108 8.94 -47.24 -15.66
CA GLY A 108 7.58 -47.65 -15.32
C GLY A 108 6.80 -46.55 -14.59
N ASN A 109 6.39 -46.82 -13.35
CA ASN A 109 5.70 -45.87 -12.47
C ASN A 109 6.64 -45.09 -11.55
N ARG A 110 7.95 -45.37 -11.59
CA ARG A 110 8.96 -44.65 -10.79
C ARG A 110 9.64 -43.57 -11.61
N ILE A 111 10.08 -42.55 -10.90
CA ILE A 111 10.84 -41.45 -11.48
C ILE A 111 12.19 -41.32 -10.77
N PHE A 112 13.21 -40.97 -11.55
CA PHE A 112 14.58 -40.75 -11.09
C PHE A 112 15.11 -39.42 -11.62
N GLY A 113 15.94 -38.74 -10.83
CA GLY A 113 16.60 -37.52 -11.26
C GLY A 113 17.00 -36.63 -10.10
N ASP A 114 18.03 -35.82 -10.31
CA ASP A 114 18.52 -34.87 -9.31
C ASP A 114 17.45 -33.83 -8.96
N GLY A 115 16.53 -33.53 -9.89
CA GLY A 115 15.42 -32.61 -9.66
C GLY A 115 14.47 -33.05 -8.54
N ILE A 116 14.33 -34.37 -8.32
CA ILE A 116 13.54 -34.96 -7.23
C ILE A 116 14.23 -34.73 -5.89
N ASN A 117 15.55 -34.98 -5.86
CA ASN A 117 16.36 -34.75 -4.67
C ASN A 117 16.35 -33.27 -4.27
N VAL A 118 16.41 -32.35 -5.23
CA VAL A 118 16.32 -30.91 -4.94
C VAL A 118 14.95 -30.55 -4.33
N ALA A 119 13.83 -31.04 -4.88
CA ALA A 119 12.50 -30.77 -4.32
C ALA A 119 12.37 -31.28 -2.87
N ALA A 120 12.78 -32.52 -2.62
CA ALA A 120 12.76 -33.11 -1.28
C ALA A 120 13.65 -32.36 -0.28
N ARG A 121 14.75 -31.75 -0.75
CA ARG A 121 15.64 -30.96 0.11
C ARG A 121 15.13 -29.54 0.32
N LEU A 122 14.43 -28.94 -0.65
CA LEU A 122 13.76 -27.66 -0.48
C LEU A 122 12.60 -27.75 0.52
N GLU A 123 11.90 -28.88 0.55
CA GLU A 123 10.88 -29.14 1.57
C GLU A 123 11.48 -29.05 2.99
N ASN A 124 12.69 -29.58 3.20
CA ASN A 124 13.36 -29.55 4.51
C ASN A 124 13.80 -28.14 4.92
N VAL A 125 13.97 -27.24 3.95
CA VAL A 125 14.26 -25.82 4.17
C VAL A 125 12.98 -25.06 4.56
N SER A 126 11.82 -25.57 4.16
CA SER A 126 10.54 -24.92 4.42
C SER A 126 10.17 -24.95 5.90
N GLU A 127 9.55 -23.86 6.38
CA GLU A 127 8.95 -23.82 7.71
C GLU A 127 7.64 -24.64 7.73
N PRO A 128 7.20 -25.17 8.89
CA PRO A 128 5.93 -25.88 8.99
C PRO A 128 4.74 -25.03 8.50
N GLY A 129 4.02 -25.51 7.48
CA GLY A 129 2.94 -24.77 6.81
C GLY A 129 3.39 -23.92 5.61
N GLY A 130 4.70 -23.80 5.38
CA GLY A 130 5.29 -23.00 4.30
C GLY A 130 5.52 -23.80 3.01
N ILE A 131 5.82 -23.05 1.93
CA ILE A 131 6.20 -23.59 0.63
C ILE A 131 7.54 -22.96 0.22
N CYS A 132 8.54 -23.80 -0.05
CA CYS A 132 9.82 -23.38 -0.61
C CYS A 132 9.93 -23.77 -2.09
N VAL A 133 10.41 -22.86 -2.92
CA VAL A 133 10.57 -23.07 -4.36
C VAL A 133 12.00 -22.78 -4.81
N SER A 134 12.48 -23.53 -5.79
CA SER A 134 13.77 -23.25 -6.45
C SER A 134 13.71 -21.96 -7.28
N SER A 135 14.87 -21.36 -7.57
CA SER A 135 14.97 -20.23 -8.51
C SER A 135 14.34 -20.49 -9.88
N LYS A 136 14.46 -21.71 -10.41
CA LYS A 136 13.83 -22.09 -11.69
C LYS A 136 12.32 -22.00 -11.63
N VAL A 137 11.74 -22.46 -10.53
CA VAL A 137 10.28 -22.37 -10.29
C VAL A 137 9.87 -20.90 -10.13
N HIS A 138 10.59 -20.14 -9.30
CA HIS A 138 10.33 -18.71 -9.09
C HIS A 138 10.36 -17.93 -10.41
N MET A 139 11.36 -18.14 -11.26
CA MET A 139 11.45 -17.49 -12.57
C MET A 139 10.27 -17.84 -13.49
N GLU A 140 9.82 -19.09 -13.48
CA GLU A 140 8.75 -19.55 -14.38
C GLU A 140 7.36 -19.05 -13.97
N ILE A 141 7.15 -18.78 -12.67
CA ILE A 141 5.88 -18.27 -12.11
C ILE A 141 5.85 -16.75 -11.94
N HIS A 142 7.01 -16.09 -11.98
CA HIS A 142 7.11 -14.64 -11.87
C HIS A 142 6.28 -13.95 -12.96
N GLY A 143 5.35 -13.09 -12.55
CA GLY A 143 4.40 -12.42 -13.45
C GLY A 143 3.20 -13.25 -13.92
N LYS A 144 3.16 -14.56 -13.62
CA LYS A 144 2.01 -15.44 -13.92
C LYS A 144 1.13 -15.69 -12.71
N LEU A 145 1.74 -15.79 -11.52
CA LEU A 145 1.06 -15.97 -10.25
C LEU A 145 1.30 -14.76 -9.34
N LYS A 146 0.22 -14.29 -8.67
CA LYS A 146 0.24 -13.14 -7.76
C LYS A 146 0.55 -13.58 -6.32
N PHE A 147 1.70 -14.21 -6.13
CA PHE A 147 2.25 -14.48 -4.79
C PHE A 147 3.42 -13.56 -4.53
N ASP A 148 3.62 -13.18 -3.27
CA ASP A 148 4.87 -12.56 -2.82
C ASP A 148 5.88 -13.67 -2.49
N TYR A 149 7.17 -13.34 -2.46
CA TYR A 149 8.22 -14.31 -2.18
C TYR A 149 9.33 -13.68 -1.33
N ASP A 150 9.81 -14.42 -0.33
CA ASP A 150 11.02 -14.06 0.40
C ASP A 150 12.23 -14.80 -0.20
N ASP A 151 13.27 -14.07 -0.54
CA ASP A 151 14.53 -14.66 -1.02
C ASP A 151 15.30 -15.25 0.16
N LEU A 152 15.46 -16.57 0.17
CA LEU A 152 16.20 -17.30 1.20
C LEU A 152 17.69 -17.43 0.85
N GLY A 153 18.12 -16.86 -0.28
CA GLY A 153 19.50 -16.96 -0.77
C GLY A 153 19.89 -18.37 -1.20
N ASP A 154 21.19 -18.57 -1.38
CA ASP A 154 21.76 -19.83 -1.85
C ASP A 154 21.79 -20.88 -0.74
N GLN A 155 21.08 -21.99 -0.95
CA GLN A 155 21.01 -23.12 -0.02
C GLN A 155 21.94 -24.25 -0.47
N GLN A 156 22.89 -24.63 0.40
CA GLN A 156 23.76 -25.78 0.17
C GLN A 156 23.03 -27.07 0.56
N LEU A 157 22.43 -27.74 -0.42
CA LEU A 157 21.66 -28.96 -0.20
C LEU A 157 22.59 -30.19 -0.12
N LYS A 158 22.29 -31.12 0.79
CA LYS A 158 23.07 -32.37 0.95
C LYS A 158 23.07 -33.18 -0.34
N ASN A 159 24.26 -33.55 -0.81
CA ASN A 159 24.50 -34.32 -2.04
C ASN A 159 24.10 -33.60 -3.35
N ILE A 160 23.98 -32.26 -3.33
CA ILE A 160 23.85 -31.44 -4.53
C ILE A 160 25.12 -30.60 -4.67
N ALA A 161 25.82 -30.74 -5.81
CA ALA A 161 27.13 -30.14 -6.00
C ALA A 161 27.11 -28.60 -6.07
N GLN A 162 26.03 -28.02 -6.61
CA GLN A 162 25.85 -26.58 -6.72
C GLN A 162 24.82 -26.08 -5.71
N PRO A 163 25.06 -24.95 -5.02
CA PRO A 163 24.04 -24.29 -4.20
C PRO A 163 22.79 -23.99 -5.03
N VAL A 164 21.62 -24.21 -4.41
CA VAL A 164 20.32 -23.92 -5.03
C VAL A 164 19.74 -22.69 -4.35
N ARG A 165 19.53 -21.61 -5.11
CA ARG A 165 18.82 -20.44 -4.59
C ARG A 165 17.35 -20.77 -4.35
N ALA A 166 16.88 -20.53 -3.13
CA ALA A 166 15.54 -20.87 -2.68
C ALA A 166 14.72 -19.62 -2.36
N TYR A 167 13.40 -19.71 -2.55
CA TYR A 167 12.44 -18.67 -2.24
C TYR A 167 11.31 -19.26 -1.42
N ARG A 168 10.88 -18.57 -0.35
CA ARG A 168 9.65 -18.92 0.36
C ARG A 168 8.48 -18.25 -0.33
N LEU A 169 7.44 -19.02 -0.67
CA LEU A 169 6.17 -18.47 -1.15
C LEU A 169 5.44 -17.81 0.02
N VAL A 170 5.02 -16.57 -0.14
CA VAL A 170 4.18 -15.87 0.85
C VAL A 170 2.74 -15.88 0.34
N PHE A 171 1.89 -16.60 1.06
CA PHE A 171 0.47 -16.80 0.74
C PHE A 171 -0.33 -16.81 2.04
N GLU A 172 -1.66 -16.68 1.97
CA GLU A 172 -2.54 -16.33 3.11
C GLU A 172 -2.44 -17.23 4.37
N VAL A 173 -1.74 -18.38 4.29
CA VAL A 173 -1.46 -19.28 5.43
C VAL A 173 -0.26 -18.84 6.27
N ASP A 174 0.66 -18.04 5.70
CA ASP A 174 1.88 -17.52 6.36
C ASP A 174 1.65 -16.24 7.18
N ARG A 175 0.39 -15.82 7.38
CA ARG A 175 0.08 -14.86 8.43
C ARG A 175 0.07 -15.62 9.76
N PRO A 176 1.10 -15.50 10.62
CA PRO A 176 1.06 -16.10 11.94
C PRO A 176 -0.24 -15.69 12.64
N LEU A 177 -0.82 -16.55 13.47
CA LEU A 177 -2.09 -16.33 14.19
C LEU A 177 -2.13 -15.01 15.00
N SER A 178 -1.00 -14.32 15.17
CA SER A 178 -0.89 -12.92 15.59
C SER A 178 -1.61 -11.93 14.64
N SER A 179 -1.73 -12.25 13.35
CA SER A 179 -2.36 -11.46 12.30
C SER A 179 -3.85 -11.78 12.11
N ALA A 180 -4.37 -12.90 12.62
CA ALA A 180 -5.81 -13.15 12.59
C ALA A 180 -6.55 -12.23 13.59
N MET A 181 -5.91 -11.92 14.72
CA MET A 181 -6.37 -10.82 15.59
C MET A 181 -6.21 -9.44 14.93
N ALA A 182 -5.21 -9.25 14.05
CA ALA A 182 -5.02 -8.03 13.25
C ALA A 182 -5.81 -7.99 11.91
N ALA A 183 -6.58 -9.03 11.59
CA ALA A 183 -7.57 -8.99 10.51
C ALA A 183 -8.96 -8.71 11.10
N ALA A 184 -9.21 -9.18 12.33
CA ALA A 184 -10.35 -8.74 13.14
C ALA A 184 -10.22 -7.27 13.60
N MET A 185 -8.99 -6.82 13.87
CA MET A 185 -8.63 -5.40 13.96
C MET A 185 -8.08 -4.96 12.61
N GLY A 186 -8.94 -4.56 11.68
CA GLY A 186 -8.56 -4.21 10.30
C GLY A 186 -7.24 -3.43 10.18
N LEU A 187 -6.55 -3.59 9.04
CA LEU A 187 -5.23 -3.03 8.74
C LEU A 187 -4.95 -1.78 9.56
N ALA A 188 -3.93 -1.84 10.44
CA ALA A 188 -3.52 -0.68 11.21
C ALA A 188 -3.40 0.49 10.24
N LEU A 189 -4.20 1.52 10.46
CA LEU A 189 -4.20 2.69 9.60
C LEU A 189 -2.76 3.18 9.52
N PRO A 190 -2.22 3.45 8.32
CA PRO A 190 -0.91 4.05 8.19
C PRO A 190 -0.80 5.27 9.12
N ASP A 191 0.41 5.53 9.63
CA ASP A 191 0.67 6.71 10.48
C ASP A 191 0.20 7.99 9.77
N LYS A 192 0.43 8.03 8.46
CA LYS A 192 -0.06 9.08 7.55
C LYS A 192 -1.53 8.89 7.18
N PRO A 193 -2.33 9.97 7.05
CA PRO A 193 -3.69 9.90 6.52
C PRO A 193 -3.73 9.16 5.19
N SER A 194 -4.72 8.28 5.01
CA SER A 194 -4.84 7.43 3.84
C SER A 194 -6.23 7.48 3.23
N ILE A 195 -6.31 7.44 1.89
CA ILE A 195 -7.56 7.49 1.13
C ILE A 195 -7.60 6.42 0.04
N ALA A 196 -8.76 5.78 -0.13
CA ALA A 196 -9.09 5.01 -1.33
C ALA A 196 -10.16 5.73 -2.13
N VAL A 197 -10.03 5.76 -3.46
CA VAL A 197 -11.07 6.24 -4.36
C VAL A 197 -11.78 5.05 -4.97
N LEU A 198 -13.06 4.86 -4.63
CA LEU A 198 -13.87 3.77 -5.17
C LEU A 198 -14.37 4.12 -6.58
N PRO A 199 -14.64 3.09 -7.41
CA PRO A 199 -15.28 3.30 -8.71
C PRO A 199 -16.58 4.08 -8.55
N PHE A 200 -16.72 5.16 -9.30
CA PHE A 200 -17.94 5.96 -9.27
C PHE A 200 -19.08 5.20 -9.93
N THR A 201 -20.27 5.25 -9.32
CA THR A 201 -21.45 4.58 -9.88
C THR A 201 -21.92 5.32 -11.12
N ASN A 202 -21.95 4.65 -12.27
CA ASN A 202 -22.54 5.18 -13.49
C ASN A 202 -24.08 5.11 -13.40
N LEU A 203 -24.72 6.27 -13.29
CA LEU A 203 -26.18 6.44 -13.23
C LEU A 203 -26.77 6.88 -14.56
N SER A 204 -26.02 6.79 -15.65
CA SER A 204 -26.42 7.20 -17.00
C SER A 204 -27.19 6.10 -17.75
N GLY A 205 -27.14 4.85 -17.25
CA GLY A 205 -27.86 3.70 -17.82
C GLY A 205 -27.20 3.08 -19.06
N ASP A 206 -26.07 3.64 -19.51
CA ASP A 206 -25.31 3.18 -20.67
C ASP A 206 -23.93 2.65 -20.20
N PRO A 207 -23.69 1.33 -20.28
CA PRO A 207 -22.41 0.72 -19.89
C PRO A 207 -21.23 1.17 -20.75
N GLU A 208 -21.47 1.65 -21.98
CA GLU A 208 -20.40 2.20 -22.80
C GLU A 208 -19.83 3.49 -22.19
N GLN A 209 -20.49 4.10 -21.20
CA GLN A 209 -20.01 5.31 -20.53
C GLN A 209 -19.19 5.02 -19.27
N ASP A 210 -18.98 3.76 -18.92
CA ASP A 210 -18.16 3.36 -17.77
C ASP A 210 -16.70 3.81 -17.91
N TYR A 211 -16.16 3.90 -19.14
CA TYR A 211 -14.80 4.39 -19.34
C TYR A 211 -14.63 5.84 -18.87
N PHE A 212 -15.68 6.67 -19.01
CA PHE A 212 -15.64 8.07 -18.61
C PHE A 212 -15.64 8.19 -17.08
N ALA A 213 -16.45 7.38 -16.41
CA ALA A 213 -16.45 7.32 -14.95
C ALA A 213 -15.12 6.77 -14.41
N ASP A 214 -14.59 5.73 -15.03
CA ASP A 214 -13.31 5.13 -14.67
C ASP A 214 -12.13 6.08 -14.91
N GLY A 215 -12.14 6.85 -15.99
CA GLY A 215 -11.12 7.85 -16.32
C GLY A 215 -11.10 9.01 -15.31
N ILE A 216 -12.26 9.55 -14.95
CA ILE A 216 -12.35 10.58 -13.88
C ILE A 216 -11.79 10.03 -12.56
N VAL A 217 -12.12 8.79 -12.19
CA VAL A 217 -11.59 8.20 -10.95
C VAL A 217 -10.07 8.04 -11.01
N GLU A 218 -9.53 7.59 -12.14
CA GLU A 218 -8.08 7.46 -12.35
C GLU A 218 -7.35 8.80 -12.24
N ASP A 219 -7.90 9.86 -12.82
CA ASP A 219 -7.32 11.18 -12.75
C ASP A 219 -7.43 11.79 -11.36
N ILE A 220 -8.52 11.53 -10.63
CA ILE A 220 -8.65 11.91 -9.21
C ILE A 220 -7.60 11.18 -8.36
N ILE A 221 -7.40 9.87 -8.55
CA ILE A 221 -6.34 9.12 -7.85
C ILE A 221 -4.97 9.75 -8.15
N THR A 222 -4.71 10.08 -9.41
CA THR A 222 -3.46 10.72 -9.83
C THR A 222 -3.29 12.10 -9.20
N GLY A 223 -4.34 12.93 -9.19
CA GLY A 223 -4.32 14.26 -8.59
C GLY A 223 -4.15 14.23 -7.07
N LEU A 224 -4.87 13.35 -6.37
CA LEU A 224 -4.72 13.15 -4.92
C LEU A 224 -3.31 12.63 -4.57
N SER A 225 -2.70 11.79 -5.42
CA SER A 225 -1.35 11.24 -5.18
C SER A 225 -0.25 12.30 -5.19
N ARG A 226 -0.54 13.51 -5.71
CA ARG A 226 0.38 14.66 -5.63
C ARG A 226 0.40 15.30 -4.24
N ILE A 227 -0.56 14.98 -3.36
CA ILE A 227 -0.64 15.48 -2.00
C ILE A 227 0.26 14.64 -1.09
N LYS A 228 1.44 15.14 -0.76
CA LYS A 228 2.49 14.37 -0.06
C LYS A 228 2.13 13.84 1.33
N TRP A 229 1.27 14.55 2.05
CA TRP A 229 0.84 14.13 3.38
C TRP A 229 -0.26 13.06 3.33
N LEU A 230 -0.81 12.75 2.16
CA LEU A 230 -1.92 11.83 1.96
C LEU A 230 -1.45 10.56 1.22
N PHE A 231 -1.64 9.40 1.84
CA PHE A 231 -1.38 8.11 1.20
C PHE A 231 -2.57 7.65 0.37
N VAL A 232 -2.40 7.54 -0.95
CA VAL A 232 -3.48 7.17 -1.87
C VAL A 232 -3.35 5.72 -2.30
N ILE A 233 -4.43 4.95 -2.16
CA ILE A 233 -4.48 3.55 -2.61
C ILE A 233 -4.49 3.47 -4.13
N ALA A 234 -3.66 2.56 -4.65
CA ALA A 234 -3.59 2.28 -6.08
C ALA A 234 -4.94 1.86 -6.66
N ARG A 235 -5.22 2.33 -7.87
CA ARG A 235 -6.45 2.07 -8.63
C ARG A 235 -6.87 0.60 -8.61
N ASN A 236 -5.96 -0.32 -8.87
CA ASN A 236 -6.26 -1.75 -8.98
C ASN A 236 -6.85 -2.36 -7.71
N SER A 237 -6.45 -1.87 -6.53
CA SER A 237 -6.97 -2.33 -5.25
C SER A 237 -8.41 -1.85 -5.03
N SER A 238 -8.68 -0.57 -5.33
CA SER A 238 -10.03 0.02 -5.20
C SER A 238 -11.02 -0.48 -6.26
N PHE A 239 -10.55 -0.81 -7.47
CA PHE A 239 -11.41 -1.26 -8.58
C PHE A 239 -11.95 -2.68 -8.39
N THR A 240 -11.39 -3.46 -7.46
CA THR A 240 -11.94 -4.78 -7.08
C THR A 240 -13.37 -4.70 -6.50
N TYR A 241 -13.78 -3.50 -6.08
CA TYR A 241 -15.12 -3.21 -5.55
C TYR A 241 -16.12 -2.72 -6.63
N LYS A 242 -15.71 -2.61 -7.90
CA LYS A 242 -16.60 -2.17 -8.98
C LYS A 242 -17.80 -3.13 -9.11
N GLY A 243 -19.01 -2.56 -9.15
CA GLY A 243 -20.25 -3.32 -9.28
C GLY A 243 -20.68 -4.13 -8.05
N LYS A 244 -19.98 -3.98 -6.92
CA LYS A 244 -20.33 -4.64 -5.65
C LYS A 244 -21.05 -3.67 -4.72
N ALA A 245 -22.01 -4.18 -3.94
CA ALA A 245 -22.54 -3.44 -2.81
C ALA A 245 -21.46 -3.39 -1.72
N VAL A 246 -20.96 -2.20 -1.41
CA VAL A 246 -19.85 -2.01 -0.49
C VAL A 246 -20.30 -1.39 0.82
N ASN A 247 -19.76 -1.90 1.93
CA ASN A 247 -19.82 -1.22 3.22
C ASN A 247 -18.50 -0.45 3.42
N VAL A 248 -18.58 0.87 3.47
CA VAL A 248 -17.42 1.78 3.65
C VAL A 248 -16.51 1.36 4.81
N LYS A 249 -17.09 0.88 5.93
CA LYS A 249 -16.30 0.43 7.09
C LYS A 249 -15.50 -0.83 6.80
N GLN A 250 -16.09 -1.75 6.05
CA GLN A 250 -15.42 -2.99 5.64
C GLN A 250 -14.30 -2.67 4.64
N VAL A 251 -14.59 -1.86 3.62
CA VAL A 251 -13.61 -1.46 2.62
C VAL A 251 -12.42 -0.75 3.27
N GLY A 252 -12.66 0.14 4.23
CA GLY A 252 -11.58 0.83 4.93
C GLY A 252 -10.68 -0.12 5.73
N ARG A 253 -11.24 -1.18 6.31
CA ARG A 253 -10.48 -2.22 7.01
C ARG A 253 -9.70 -3.13 6.07
N GLU A 254 -10.29 -3.49 4.93
CA GLU A 254 -9.68 -4.35 3.91
C GLU A 254 -8.56 -3.66 3.14
N LEU A 255 -8.74 -2.36 2.83
CA LEU A 255 -7.74 -1.55 2.14
C LEU A 255 -6.77 -0.82 3.09
N GLY A 256 -7.05 -0.80 4.39
CA GLY A 256 -6.23 -0.10 5.38
C GLY A 256 -6.26 1.42 5.21
N VAL A 257 -7.42 1.96 4.83
CA VAL A 257 -7.60 3.38 4.60
C VAL A 257 -8.48 4.05 5.63
N ARG A 258 -8.11 5.28 5.99
CA ARG A 258 -8.87 6.11 6.92
C ARG A 258 -10.06 6.77 6.23
N TYR A 259 -9.88 7.15 4.98
CA TYR A 259 -10.87 7.86 4.19
C TYR A 259 -11.23 7.09 2.92
N ILE A 260 -12.47 7.22 2.49
CA ILE A 260 -12.96 6.65 1.25
C ILE A 260 -13.65 7.76 0.47
N LEU A 261 -13.20 7.99 -0.77
CA LEU A 261 -13.91 8.80 -1.74
C LEU A 261 -14.80 7.88 -2.57
N GLU A 262 -16.10 8.12 -2.50
CA GLU A 262 -17.11 7.46 -3.32
C GLU A 262 -17.97 8.49 -4.04
N GLY A 263 -18.63 8.08 -5.12
CA GLY A 263 -19.35 9.02 -5.96
C GLY A 263 -20.20 8.38 -7.03
N SER A 264 -20.88 9.23 -7.78
CA SER A 264 -21.67 8.83 -8.93
C SER A 264 -21.57 9.84 -10.06
N ILE A 265 -21.67 9.34 -11.29
CA ILE A 265 -21.65 10.13 -12.51
C ILE A 265 -22.94 9.86 -13.27
N ARG A 266 -23.61 10.92 -13.69
CA ARG A 266 -24.77 10.86 -14.57
C ARG A 266 -24.55 11.79 -15.76
N LYS A 267 -24.49 11.21 -16.94
CA LYS A 267 -24.45 11.92 -18.22
C LYS A 267 -25.83 11.87 -18.85
N ALA A 268 -26.31 13.02 -19.31
CA ALA A 268 -27.56 13.16 -20.05
C ALA A 268 -27.34 14.15 -21.19
N SER A 269 -27.35 13.67 -22.43
CA SER A 269 -27.04 14.47 -23.62
C SER A 269 -25.69 15.18 -23.50
N ASN A 270 -25.66 16.52 -23.45
CA ASN A 270 -24.46 17.32 -23.26
C ASN A 270 -24.23 17.76 -21.81
N ARG A 271 -24.88 17.16 -20.81
CA ARG A 271 -24.71 17.54 -19.40
C ARG A 271 -24.15 16.37 -18.61
N VAL A 272 -23.16 16.67 -17.79
CA VAL A 272 -22.57 15.72 -16.85
C VAL A 272 -22.80 16.23 -15.45
N ARG A 273 -23.30 15.34 -14.59
CA ARG A 273 -23.43 15.54 -13.16
C ARG A 273 -22.51 14.58 -12.45
N VAL A 274 -21.58 15.11 -11.66
CA VAL A 274 -20.70 14.33 -10.80
C VAL A 274 -21.04 14.65 -9.36
N THR A 275 -21.23 13.62 -8.55
CA THR A 275 -21.36 13.75 -7.09
C THR A 275 -20.23 12.97 -6.46
N GLY A 276 -19.49 13.60 -5.56
CA GLY A 276 -18.41 12.96 -4.81
C GLY A 276 -18.60 13.21 -3.32
N GLN A 277 -18.21 12.23 -2.50
CA GLN A 277 -18.20 12.36 -1.05
C GLN A 277 -17.04 11.60 -0.44
N VAL A 278 -16.45 12.19 0.59
CA VAL A 278 -15.39 11.59 1.38
C VAL A 278 -15.96 11.17 2.73
N VAL A 279 -15.79 9.89 3.06
CA VAL A 279 -16.29 9.27 4.29
C VAL A 279 -15.12 8.76 5.12
N GLU A 280 -15.15 9.03 6.42
CA GLU A 280 -14.23 8.45 7.40
C GLU A 280 -14.63 6.99 7.65
N ALA A 281 -13.77 6.04 7.28
CA ALA A 281 -14.11 4.63 7.24
C ALA A 281 -14.37 4.00 8.62
N GLU A 282 -13.73 4.50 9.68
CA GLU A 282 -13.93 3.97 11.03
C GLU A 282 -15.34 4.31 11.57
N THR A 283 -15.73 5.58 11.45
CA THR A 283 -16.95 6.11 12.04
C THR A 283 -18.14 6.03 11.08
N GLY A 284 -17.90 6.09 9.77
CA GLY A 284 -18.91 6.30 8.73
C GLY A 284 -19.33 7.76 8.57
N ARG A 285 -18.59 8.69 9.17
CA ARG A 285 -18.91 10.12 9.13
C ARG A 285 -18.53 10.74 7.78
N HIS A 286 -19.44 11.51 7.19
CA HIS A 286 -19.13 12.32 6.01
C HIS A 286 -18.21 13.48 6.39
N VAL A 287 -17.07 13.56 5.72
CA VAL A 287 -16.06 14.61 5.90
C VAL A 287 -16.27 15.73 4.89
N TRP A 288 -16.65 15.37 3.67
CA TRP A 288 -16.91 16.29 2.58
C TRP A 288 -17.91 15.65 1.62
N ALA A 289 -18.74 16.46 0.99
CA ALA A 289 -19.63 16.04 -0.10
C ALA A 289 -19.93 17.24 -0.99
N GLU A 290 -19.82 17.06 -2.30
CA GLU A 290 -20.11 18.12 -3.27
C GLU A 290 -20.69 17.55 -4.57
N ARG A 291 -21.36 18.42 -5.31
CA ARG A 291 -21.98 18.09 -6.59
C ARG A 291 -21.58 19.13 -7.64
N TYR A 292 -21.12 18.62 -8.76
CA TYR A 292 -20.73 19.38 -9.94
C TYR A 292 -21.72 19.13 -11.07
N ASP A 293 -22.24 20.21 -11.65
CA ASP A 293 -23.04 20.20 -12.86
C ASP A 293 -22.24 20.93 -13.95
N ARG A 294 -21.97 20.24 -15.07
CA ARG A 294 -21.15 20.75 -16.18
C ARG A 294 -21.75 20.44 -17.55
N ILE A 295 -21.36 21.25 -18.52
CA ILE A 295 -21.69 21.06 -19.94
C ILE A 295 -20.53 20.28 -20.59
N LEU A 296 -20.87 19.24 -21.34
CA LEU A 296 -19.97 18.37 -22.07
C LEU A 296 -19.81 18.88 -23.49
N GLU A 297 -18.86 19.80 -23.68
CA GLU A 297 -18.41 20.28 -24.99
C GLU A 297 -17.20 19.47 -25.47
N ASP A 298 -16.20 19.34 -24.61
CA ASP A 298 -15.02 18.48 -24.78
C ASP A 298 -14.90 17.56 -23.56
N ILE A 299 -14.84 16.25 -23.81
CA ILE A 299 -14.78 15.23 -22.77
C ILE A 299 -13.48 15.27 -21.98
N PHE A 300 -12.34 15.59 -22.62
CA PHE A 300 -11.03 15.62 -21.97
C PHE A 300 -10.85 16.89 -21.15
N ALA A 301 -11.21 18.05 -21.72
CA ALA A 301 -11.14 19.32 -20.99
C ALA A 301 -12.06 19.31 -19.75
N LEU A 302 -13.25 18.71 -19.88
CA LEU A 302 -14.17 18.53 -18.77
C LEU A 302 -13.58 17.61 -17.69
N GLN A 303 -12.94 16.50 -18.10
CA GLN A 303 -12.32 15.55 -17.18
C GLN A 303 -11.18 16.21 -16.39
N ASP A 304 -10.33 17.02 -17.03
CA ASP A 304 -9.26 17.78 -16.38
C ASP A 304 -9.81 18.83 -15.40
N GLU A 305 -10.84 19.58 -15.81
CA GLU A 305 -11.48 20.61 -14.98
C GLU A 305 -12.15 19.99 -13.74
N LEU A 306 -12.90 18.91 -13.92
CA LEU A 306 -13.58 18.19 -12.84
C LEU A 306 -12.57 17.60 -11.86
N THR A 307 -11.51 16.95 -12.36
CA THR A 307 -10.45 16.38 -11.52
C THR A 307 -9.81 17.47 -10.66
N THR A 308 -9.43 18.59 -11.29
CA THR A 308 -8.80 19.72 -10.60
C THR A 308 -9.73 20.30 -9.53
N SER A 309 -11.01 20.48 -9.86
CA SER A 309 -12.03 21.00 -8.95
C SER A 309 -12.26 20.07 -7.74
N VAL A 310 -12.40 18.77 -7.99
CA VAL A 310 -12.64 17.76 -6.94
C VAL A 310 -11.44 17.65 -6.01
N VAL A 311 -10.22 17.54 -6.54
CA VAL A 311 -8.99 17.43 -5.73
C VAL A 311 -8.79 18.69 -4.88
N ALA A 312 -9.00 19.87 -5.45
CA ALA A 312 -8.88 21.15 -4.74
C ALA A 312 -9.93 21.31 -3.62
N ALA A 313 -11.12 20.75 -3.79
CA ALA A 313 -12.19 20.82 -2.79
C ALA A 313 -12.01 19.78 -1.65
N ILE A 314 -11.47 18.60 -1.96
CA ILE A 314 -11.28 17.51 -1.00
C ILE A 314 -10.15 17.81 0.00
N GLU A 315 -9.03 18.37 -0.48
CA GLU A 315 -7.81 18.54 0.30
C GLU A 315 -8.00 19.38 1.59
N PRO A 316 -8.70 20.53 1.56
CA PRO A 316 -8.99 21.31 2.76
C PRO A 316 -9.91 20.56 3.75
N GLY A 317 -10.91 19.83 3.24
CA GLY A 317 -11.85 19.07 4.06
C GLY A 317 -11.17 17.93 4.82
N LEU A 318 -10.30 17.18 4.15
CA LEU A 318 -9.48 16.14 4.77
C LEU A 318 -8.54 16.72 5.82
N ARG A 319 -7.84 17.82 5.51
CA ARG A 319 -6.93 18.48 6.46
C ARG A 319 -7.67 18.91 7.72
N GLN A 320 -8.85 19.51 7.58
CA GLN A 320 -9.66 19.93 8.74
C GLN A 320 -10.10 18.73 9.59
N ALA A 321 -10.50 17.62 8.96
CA ALA A 321 -10.86 16.40 9.67
C ALA A 321 -9.68 15.82 10.47
N GLU A 322 -8.47 15.85 9.90
CA GLU A 322 -7.26 15.42 10.57
C GLU A 322 -6.87 16.34 11.74
N ILE A 323 -6.98 17.67 11.58
CA ILE A 323 -6.75 18.63 12.67
C ILE A 323 -7.68 18.33 13.86
N GLU A 324 -8.97 18.11 13.61
CA GLU A 324 -9.94 17.77 14.67
C GLU A 324 -9.67 16.41 15.31
N ARG A 325 -9.15 15.45 14.55
CA ARG A 325 -8.74 14.13 15.06
C ARG A 325 -7.55 14.26 16.01
N VAL A 326 -6.51 14.97 15.59
CA VAL A 326 -5.26 15.10 16.36
C VAL A 326 -5.47 15.89 17.65
N LYS A 327 -6.38 16.88 17.69
CA LYS A 327 -6.78 17.57 18.94
C LYS A 327 -7.26 16.61 20.03
N ARG A 328 -7.77 15.42 19.67
CA ARG A 328 -8.27 14.40 20.60
C ARG A 328 -7.23 13.36 20.99
N LYS A 329 -6.08 13.29 20.31
CA LYS A 329 -4.97 12.38 20.67
C LYS A 329 -4.28 12.82 21.98
N ARG A 330 -3.73 11.87 22.72
CA ARG A 330 -2.85 12.19 23.86
C ARG A 330 -1.53 12.80 23.36
N PRO A 331 -0.94 13.79 24.07
CA PRO A 331 0.30 14.45 23.64
C PRO A 331 1.51 13.51 23.44
N ASP A 332 1.56 12.39 24.18
CA ASP A 332 2.73 11.50 24.20
C ASP A 332 2.79 10.50 23.03
N ASN A 333 1.87 10.59 22.07
CA ASN A 333 1.76 9.67 20.93
C ASN A 333 1.56 10.42 19.60
N LEU A 334 2.34 11.48 19.40
CA LEU A 334 2.30 12.33 18.20
C LEU A 334 3.55 12.08 17.37
N ASP A 335 3.35 11.78 16.09
CA ASP A 335 4.39 11.81 15.08
C ASP A 335 4.64 13.25 14.57
N ALA A 336 5.63 13.42 13.68
CA ALA A 336 5.98 14.72 13.12
C ALA A 336 4.80 15.39 12.38
N TYR A 337 3.95 14.59 11.72
CA TYR A 337 2.78 15.09 11.01
C TYR A 337 1.68 15.54 11.97
N ASP A 338 1.41 14.79 13.04
CA ASP A 338 0.47 15.16 14.09
C ASP A 338 0.91 16.47 14.78
N LEU A 339 2.21 16.63 15.06
CA LEU A 339 2.77 17.88 15.61
C LEU A 339 2.54 19.06 14.67
N LEU A 340 2.80 18.87 13.37
CA LEU A 340 2.50 19.87 12.34
C LEU A 340 1.01 20.26 12.35
N LEU A 341 0.10 19.28 12.33
CA LEU A 341 -1.34 19.52 12.33
C LEU A 341 -1.82 20.26 13.58
N ARG A 342 -1.21 20.01 14.75
CA ARG A 342 -1.52 20.77 15.98
C ARG A 342 -1.08 22.23 15.90
N ALA A 343 0.00 22.52 15.17
CA ALA A 343 0.49 23.87 15.00
C ALA A 343 -0.42 24.70 14.07
N LEU A 344 -0.96 24.09 13.00
CA LEU A 344 -1.68 24.82 11.93
C LEU A 344 -2.79 25.78 12.41
N PRO A 345 -3.67 25.44 13.38
CA PRO A 345 -4.70 26.36 13.87
C PRO A 345 -4.15 27.65 14.50
N ASP A 346 -2.92 27.60 15.02
CA ASP A 346 -2.22 28.76 15.56
C ASP A 346 -1.38 29.46 14.46
N VAL A 347 -0.99 28.79 13.38
CA VAL A 347 -0.29 29.42 12.24
C VAL A 347 -1.24 30.22 11.35
N TYR A 348 -2.35 29.63 10.90
CA TYR A 348 -3.25 30.22 9.89
C TYR A 348 -3.82 31.61 10.23
N PRO A 349 -4.14 31.95 11.50
CA PRO A 349 -4.56 33.31 11.85
C PRO A 349 -3.50 34.39 11.58
N ALA A 350 -2.23 34.00 11.37
CA ALA A 350 -1.11 34.88 11.08
C ALA A 350 -0.90 36.00 12.12
N MET A 351 -1.04 35.66 13.40
CA MET A 351 -0.90 36.58 14.53
C MET A 351 0.38 36.27 15.33
N PRO A 352 1.16 37.28 15.79
CA PRO A 352 2.42 37.04 16.51
C PRO A 352 2.28 36.11 17.72
N GLU A 353 1.31 36.34 18.60
CA GLU A 353 1.12 35.50 19.80
C GLU A 353 0.80 34.04 19.46
N ARG A 354 0.07 33.82 18.36
CA ARG A 354 -0.27 32.48 17.88
C ARG A 354 0.93 31.80 17.22
N ALA A 355 1.70 32.54 16.43
CA ALA A 355 2.95 32.05 15.83
C ALA A 355 3.97 31.61 16.90
N ARG A 356 4.13 32.35 18.00
CA ARG A 356 4.99 31.93 19.13
C ARG A 356 4.54 30.62 19.77
N LYS A 357 3.23 30.37 19.81
CA LYS A 357 2.67 29.13 20.34
C LYS A 357 2.82 27.96 19.36
N ALA A 358 2.80 28.21 18.06
CA ALA A 358 2.96 27.20 17.02
C ALA A 358 4.41 26.74 16.86
N LEU A 359 5.40 27.64 16.99
CA LEU A 359 6.82 27.35 16.76
C LEU A 359 7.35 26.13 17.55
N PRO A 360 7.11 25.98 18.86
CA PRO A 360 7.59 24.80 19.60
C PRO A 360 7.07 23.47 19.06
N LEU A 361 5.84 23.44 18.53
CA LEU A 361 5.28 22.23 17.91
C LEU A 361 5.94 21.93 16.56
N LEU A 362 6.23 22.96 15.78
CA LEU A 362 6.93 22.84 14.50
C LEU A 362 8.40 22.43 14.71
N GLU A 363 9.07 22.98 15.72
CA GLU A 363 10.43 22.58 16.12
C GLU A 363 10.48 21.13 16.60
N ALA A 364 9.50 20.69 17.37
CA ALA A 364 9.37 19.28 17.76
C ALA A 364 9.16 18.37 16.54
N ALA A 365 8.33 18.79 15.57
CA ALA A 365 8.14 18.05 14.31
C ALA A 365 9.45 17.94 13.52
N ILE A 366 10.21 19.03 13.41
CA ILE A 366 11.52 19.07 12.73
C ILE A 366 12.56 18.24 13.50
N THR A 367 12.50 18.21 14.83
CA THR A 367 13.39 17.37 15.63
C THR A 367 13.12 15.88 15.39
N ALA A 368 11.85 15.50 15.23
CA ALA A 368 11.47 14.13 14.90
C ALA A 368 11.84 13.77 13.45
N GLU A 369 11.62 14.67 12.49
CA GLU A 369 11.97 14.50 11.07
C GLU A 369 12.71 15.76 10.55
N PRO A 370 14.06 15.77 10.56
CA PRO A 370 14.86 16.94 10.18
C PRO A 370 14.68 17.42 8.73
N GLU A 371 14.27 16.53 7.84
CA GLU A 371 14.04 16.85 6.43
C GLU A 371 12.57 17.16 6.13
N TYR A 372 11.75 17.39 7.17
CA TYR A 372 10.32 17.58 6.98
C TYR A 372 9.97 18.94 6.38
N ALA A 373 9.95 19.00 5.06
CA ALA A 373 9.81 20.23 4.27
C ALA A 373 8.62 21.11 4.66
N ALA A 374 7.44 20.51 4.89
CA ALA A 374 6.25 21.24 5.30
C ALA A 374 6.43 21.91 6.67
N ALA A 375 6.99 21.21 7.66
CA ALA A 375 7.25 21.78 8.98
C ALA A 375 8.25 22.94 8.91
N HIS A 376 9.30 22.81 8.09
CA HIS A 376 10.19 23.93 7.76
C HIS A 376 9.43 25.10 7.11
N GLY A 377 8.55 24.85 6.13
CA GLY A 377 7.77 25.90 5.48
C GLY A 377 6.89 26.68 6.47
N PHE A 378 6.16 25.98 7.34
CA PHE A 378 5.32 26.63 8.34
C PHE A 378 6.16 27.33 9.43
N ALA A 379 7.31 26.80 9.82
CA ALA A 379 8.23 27.48 10.75
C ALA A 379 8.79 28.77 10.13
N ALA A 380 9.14 28.73 8.84
CA ALA A 380 9.57 29.91 8.10
C ALA A 380 8.49 30.99 8.10
N TRP A 381 7.23 30.60 7.88
CA TRP A 381 6.11 31.52 7.91
C TRP A 381 5.83 32.07 9.32
N CYS A 382 5.94 31.25 10.38
CA CYS A 382 5.84 31.75 11.76
C CYS A 382 6.91 32.79 12.08
N HIS A 383 8.16 32.55 11.71
CA HIS A 383 9.22 33.52 11.88
C HIS A 383 9.01 34.79 11.03
N GLU A 384 8.50 34.67 9.81
CA GLU A 384 8.10 35.83 8.99
C GLU A 384 7.02 36.66 9.69
N ILE A 385 5.97 36.03 10.21
CA ILE A 385 4.91 36.70 10.97
C ILE A 385 5.49 37.44 12.17
N LEU A 386 6.41 36.81 12.92
CA LEU A 386 7.05 37.42 14.08
C LEU A 386 8.01 38.55 13.71
N PHE A 387 8.65 38.47 12.55
CA PHE A 387 9.48 39.56 12.04
C PHE A 387 8.61 40.74 11.60
N VAL A 388 7.69 40.53 10.66
CA VAL A 388 6.89 41.60 10.05
C VAL A 388 5.89 42.21 11.01
N ARG A 389 5.25 41.40 11.86
CA ARG A 389 4.15 41.84 12.75
C ARG A 389 4.51 41.82 14.24
N GLY A 390 5.63 41.20 14.61
CA GLY A 390 6.04 40.99 16.00
C GLY A 390 7.19 41.88 16.48
N GLY A 391 7.61 42.87 15.70
CA GLY A 391 8.58 43.90 16.11
C GLY A 391 9.94 43.88 15.40
N ALA A 392 10.03 43.25 14.21
CA ALA A 392 11.21 43.28 13.33
C ALA A 392 12.52 42.79 13.99
N ASN A 393 12.44 41.80 14.87
CA ASN A 393 13.63 41.19 15.48
C ASN A 393 14.43 40.39 14.43
N GLU A 394 15.72 40.71 14.33
CA GLU A 394 16.68 40.09 13.42
C GLU A 394 16.76 38.56 13.57
N GLU A 395 16.58 38.03 14.78
CA GLU A 395 16.56 36.59 15.02
C GLU A 395 15.44 35.89 14.23
N ASN A 396 14.25 36.51 14.16
CA ASN A 396 13.14 36.00 13.36
C ASN A 396 13.41 36.15 11.87
N ARG A 397 14.13 37.20 11.46
CA ARG A 397 14.56 37.37 10.06
C ARG A 397 15.44 36.20 9.61
N LEU A 398 16.44 35.87 10.43
CA LEU A 398 17.37 34.77 10.19
C LEU A 398 16.69 33.40 10.30
N GLY A 399 15.79 33.23 11.26
CA GLY A 399 14.96 32.03 11.42
C GLY A 399 14.10 31.77 10.18
N ALA A 400 13.39 32.79 9.70
CA ALA A 400 12.56 32.70 8.50
C ALA A 400 13.38 32.26 7.29
N ALA A 401 14.52 32.92 7.02
CA ALA A 401 15.37 32.58 5.88
C ALA A 401 15.95 31.15 5.98
N ARG A 402 16.44 30.75 7.16
CA ARG A 402 16.96 29.39 7.40
C ARG A 402 15.91 28.32 7.09
N HIS A 403 14.73 28.45 7.68
CA HIS A 403 13.67 27.45 7.49
C HIS A 403 13.11 27.50 6.06
N ALA A 404 13.08 28.66 5.41
CA ALA A 404 12.64 28.80 4.02
C ALA A 404 13.59 28.06 3.05
N HIS A 405 14.90 28.22 3.21
CA HIS A 405 15.87 27.48 2.40
C HIS A 405 15.76 25.96 2.61
N ALA A 406 15.58 25.51 3.86
CA ALA A 406 15.35 24.10 4.15
C ALA A 406 14.05 23.58 3.52
N ALA A 407 12.95 24.34 3.61
CA ALA A 407 11.67 23.97 3.00
C ALA A 407 11.79 23.79 1.48
N ILE A 408 12.53 24.67 0.80
CA ILE A 408 12.76 24.55 -0.65
C ILE A 408 13.72 23.40 -0.98
N ALA A 409 14.77 23.22 -0.18
CA ALA A 409 15.77 22.18 -0.41
C ALA A 409 15.17 20.77 -0.29
N TYR A 410 14.37 20.54 0.75
CA TYR A 410 13.73 19.25 1.02
C TYR A 410 12.40 19.08 0.27
N GLY A 411 11.69 20.16 -0.04
CA GLY A 411 10.33 20.12 -0.59
C GLY A 411 10.23 20.17 -2.11
N ARG A 412 11.17 19.54 -2.85
CA ARG A 412 11.19 19.62 -4.34
C ARG A 412 9.89 19.18 -5.01
N ASP A 413 9.10 18.37 -4.32
CA ASP A 413 7.82 17.82 -4.76
C ASP A 413 6.68 18.14 -3.77
N ASP A 414 6.83 19.15 -2.92
CA ASP A 414 5.81 19.65 -1.99
C ASP A 414 5.47 21.11 -2.30
N ALA A 415 4.32 21.31 -2.97
CA ALA A 415 3.87 22.63 -3.37
C ALA A 415 3.63 23.59 -2.19
N ILE A 416 3.24 23.09 -1.02
CA ILE A 416 3.00 23.92 0.17
C ILE A 416 4.33 24.39 0.75
N ALA A 417 5.29 23.48 0.91
CA ALA A 417 6.62 23.80 1.41
C ALA A 417 7.33 24.82 0.50
N LEU A 418 7.26 24.62 -0.82
CA LEU A 418 7.80 25.55 -1.81
C LEU A 418 7.13 26.93 -1.73
N SER A 419 5.79 26.98 -1.61
CA SER A 419 5.04 28.23 -1.51
C SER A 419 5.41 29.03 -0.26
N LEU A 420 5.47 28.37 0.89
CA LEU A 420 5.80 29.01 2.17
C LEU A 420 7.27 29.46 2.22
N GLY A 421 8.18 28.64 1.70
CA GLY A 421 9.60 29.00 1.58
C GLY A 421 9.81 30.20 0.65
N GLY A 422 9.18 30.17 -0.53
CA GLY A 422 9.23 31.28 -1.48
C GLY A 422 8.68 32.58 -0.90
N PHE A 423 7.54 32.50 -0.20
CA PHE A 423 6.95 33.64 0.49
C PHE A 423 7.89 34.27 1.52
N ALA A 424 8.47 33.46 2.41
CA ALA A 424 9.37 33.93 3.44
C ALA A 424 10.66 34.55 2.84
N LEU A 425 11.26 33.96 1.80
CA LEU A 425 12.41 34.56 1.12
C LEU A 425 12.06 35.87 0.43
N GLY A 426 10.93 35.93 -0.26
CA GLY A 426 10.48 37.12 -0.99
C GLY A 426 10.22 38.32 -0.07
N LEU A 427 9.59 38.09 1.08
CA LEU A 427 9.24 39.17 2.01
C LEU A 427 10.37 39.53 2.99
N VAL A 428 11.08 38.54 3.53
CA VAL A 428 12.01 38.74 4.65
C VAL A 428 13.46 38.88 4.18
N ALA A 429 13.86 38.13 3.15
CA ALA A 429 15.19 38.20 2.56
C ALA A 429 15.24 39.13 1.34
N HIS A 430 14.08 39.60 0.86
CA HIS A 430 13.92 40.35 -0.39
C HIS A 430 14.49 39.62 -1.63
N ASP A 431 14.64 38.30 -1.55
CA ASP A 431 15.09 37.46 -2.66
C ASP A 431 13.90 37.10 -3.55
N ARG A 432 13.53 38.06 -4.39
CA ARG A 432 12.37 37.97 -5.28
C ARG A 432 12.53 36.88 -6.33
N GLU A 433 13.75 36.63 -6.78
CA GLU A 433 14.01 35.64 -7.81
C GLU A 433 13.88 34.23 -7.24
N ALA A 434 14.44 33.96 -6.06
CA ALA A 434 14.23 32.69 -5.38
C ALA A 434 12.75 32.46 -5.05
N ALA A 435 12.03 33.49 -4.60
CA ALA A 435 10.59 33.41 -4.34
C ALA A 435 9.80 33.02 -5.59
N ARG A 436 10.09 33.68 -6.72
CA ARG A 436 9.44 33.40 -8.01
C ARG A 436 9.69 31.95 -8.46
N GLN A 437 10.94 31.50 -8.41
CA GLN A 437 11.29 30.13 -8.78
C GLN A 437 10.57 29.10 -7.90
N ALA A 438 10.44 29.37 -6.61
CA ALA A 438 9.72 28.49 -5.69
C ALA A 438 8.22 28.43 -6.00
N PHE A 439 7.56 29.55 -6.32
CA PHE A 439 6.14 29.54 -6.72
C PHE A 439 5.92 28.84 -8.06
N ASP A 440 6.77 29.07 -9.06
CA ASP A 440 6.70 28.39 -10.35
C ASP A 440 6.87 26.87 -10.17
N ALA A 441 7.81 26.44 -9.32
CA ALA A 441 7.98 25.03 -8.96
C ALA A 441 6.76 24.48 -8.22
N ALA A 442 6.18 25.22 -7.26
CA ALA A 442 4.99 24.80 -6.53
C ALA A 442 3.79 24.59 -7.46
N LEU A 443 3.58 25.48 -8.43
CA LEU A 443 2.50 25.38 -9.42
C LEU A 443 2.76 24.26 -10.44
N THR A 444 4.02 23.94 -10.73
CA THR A 444 4.37 22.76 -11.54
C THR A 444 4.01 21.47 -10.81
N VAL A 445 4.28 21.40 -9.50
CA VAL A 445 3.93 20.24 -8.66
C VAL A 445 2.41 20.12 -8.49
N SER A 446 1.74 21.22 -8.17
CA SER A 446 0.30 21.27 -7.93
C SER A 446 -0.30 22.57 -8.49
N PRO A 447 -0.81 22.56 -9.73
CA PRO A 447 -1.41 23.75 -10.36
C PRO A 447 -2.55 24.38 -9.56
N SER A 448 -3.27 23.58 -8.77
CA SER A 448 -4.38 24.00 -7.92
C SER A 448 -3.97 24.41 -6.50
N CYS A 449 -2.67 24.55 -6.20
CA CYS A 449 -2.23 24.89 -4.84
C CYS A 449 -2.67 26.31 -4.44
N ALA A 450 -3.64 26.39 -3.52
CA ALA A 450 -4.21 27.68 -3.09
C ALA A 450 -3.17 28.61 -2.43
N LEU A 451 -2.23 28.07 -1.65
CA LEU A 451 -1.17 28.86 -1.02
C LEU A 451 -0.18 29.44 -2.03
N ALA A 452 0.13 28.71 -3.11
CA ALA A 452 0.99 29.23 -4.17
C ALA A 452 0.39 30.47 -4.82
N HIS A 453 -0.91 30.41 -5.16
CA HIS A 453 -1.64 31.55 -5.73
C HIS A 453 -1.75 32.72 -4.74
N LEU A 454 -2.18 32.46 -3.49
CA LEU A 454 -2.37 33.49 -2.48
C LEU A 454 -1.05 34.20 -2.13
N LEU A 455 -0.02 33.44 -1.74
CA LEU A 455 1.24 34.00 -1.26
C LEU A 455 2.07 34.58 -2.42
N GLY A 456 2.01 33.95 -3.59
CA GLY A 456 2.63 34.47 -4.82
C GLY A 456 2.10 35.84 -5.18
N SER A 457 0.78 36.03 -5.17
CA SER A 457 0.16 37.33 -5.47
C SER A 457 0.63 38.45 -4.52
N ILE A 458 0.84 38.13 -3.23
CA ILE A 458 1.32 39.10 -2.23
C ILE A 458 2.76 39.52 -2.53
N VAL A 459 3.63 38.57 -2.87
CA VAL A 459 5.04 38.86 -3.20
C VAL A 459 5.13 39.69 -4.49
N THR A 460 4.34 39.35 -5.51
CA THR A 460 4.27 40.10 -6.78
C THR A 460 3.75 41.52 -6.55
N ALA A 461 2.68 41.68 -5.75
CA ALA A 461 2.16 42.99 -5.39
C ALA A 461 3.18 43.84 -4.61
N ALA A 462 3.91 43.23 -3.66
CA ALA A 462 4.99 43.90 -2.93
C ALA A 462 6.20 44.27 -3.82
N ALA A 463 6.36 43.60 -4.96
CA ALA A 463 7.36 43.92 -5.98
C ALA A 463 6.91 45.01 -6.96
N GLY A 464 5.62 45.36 -6.99
CA GLY A 464 5.05 46.40 -7.86
C GLY A 464 4.79 45.96 -9.30
N ASP A 465 4.74 44.65 -9.59
CA ASP A 465 4.46 44.11 -10.92
C ASP A 465 2.98 43.78 -11.08
N ALA A 466 2.16 44.78 -11.47
CA ALA A 466 0.71 44.63 -11.58
C ALA A 466 0.25 43.85 -12.84
N SER A 467 1.17 43.37 -13.68
CA SER A 467 0.86 42.72 -14.95
C SER A 467 0.64 41.20 -14.85
N ARG A 468 0.89 40.62 -13.67
CA ARG A 468 0.75 39.21 -13.29
C ARG A 468 -0.08 39.09 -12.03
#